data_AF-A0A9P4XWQ9-F1
#
_entry.id   AF-A0A9P4XWQ9-F1
#
_cell.length_a   1.000
_cell.length_b   1.000
_cell.length_c   1.000
_cell.angle_alpha   90.00
_cell.angle_beta   90.00
_cell.angle_gamma   90.00
#
_symmetry.space_group_name_H-M   'P 1'
#
loop_
_entity.id
_entity.type
_entity.pdbx_description
1 polymer ?
#
loop_
_entity_poly.entity_id
_entity_poly.type
_entity_poly.pdbx_seq_one_letter_code
_entity_poly.pdbx_strand_id
1 'polypeptide(L)'
;MFHTLHCLNQLRQALMPEHYEAHGHKARADNAALHQNHCIEQMRQYIMCSGDMTPIPTKYYSGLGRNYVDSDVPHTCRNFAALHDWVVARYDGAEAIQPIFEA
;
A
#
# COMPACT_ATOMS: atom_id res chain seq x y z
N MET A 1 -2.34 3.76 5.46
CA MET A 1 -1.62 4.20 4.23
C MET A 1 -0.69 3.16 3.62
N PHE A 2 0.39 2.69 4.27
CA PHE A 2 1.39 1.82 3.60
C PHE A 2 0.78 0.52 3.03
N HIS A 3 -0.16 -0.10 3.74
CA HIS A 3 -0.92 -1.23 3.21
C HIS A 3 -1.75 -0.85 1.97
N THR A 4 -2.39 0.32 1.97
CA THR A 4 -3.13 0.85 0.81
C THR A 4 -2.21 1.08 -0.40
N LEU A 5 -0.99 1.59 -0.19
CA LEU A 5 0.03 1.70 -1.24
C LEU A 5 0.44 0.32 -1.77
N HIS A 6 0.62 -0.67 -0.88
CA HIS A 6 0.86 -2.05 -1.26
C HIS A 6 -0.30 -2.61 -2.12
N CYS A 7 -1.56 -2.43 -1.71
CA CYS A 7 -2.73 -2.87 -2.46
C CYS A 7 -2.82 -2.20 -3.84
N LEU A 8 -2.58 -0.89 -3.91
CA LEU A 8 -2.54 -0.17 -5.19
C LEU A 8 -1.43 -0.70 -6.10
N ASN A 9 -0.27 -1.06 -5.53
CA ASN A 9 0.81 -1.68 -6.28
C ASN A 9 0.46 -3.11 -6.77
N GLN A 10 -0.28 -3.89 -5.98
CA GLN A 10 -0.80 -5.18 -6.43
C GLN A 10 -1.79 -5.01 -7.59
N LEU A 11 -2.70 -4.04 -7.50
CA LEU A 11 -3.65 -3.73 -8.57
C LEU A 11 -2.92 -3.27 -9.85
N ARG A 12 -1.93 -2.38 -9.71
CA ARG A 12 -1.08 -1.92 -10.81
C ARG A 12 -0.41 -3.08 -11.55
N GLN A 13 0.13 -4.06 -10.82
CA GLN A 13 0.74 -5.25 -11.41
C GLN A 13 -0.29 -6.16 -12.09
N ALA A 14 -1.43 -6.39 -11.44
CA ALA A 14 -2.52 -7.22 -11.98
C ALA A 14 -3.15 -6.64 -13.25
N LEU A 15 -3.16 -5.32 -13.40
CA LEU A 15 -3.64 -4.64 -14.61
C LEU A 15 -2.63 -4.64 -15.76
N MET A 16 -1.36 -4.99 -15.50
CA MET A 16 -0.29 -4.98 -16.49
C MET A 16 0.50 -6.30 -16.50
N PRO A 17 -0.17 -7.47 -16.58
CA PRO A 17 0.51 -8.76 -16.46
C PRO A 17 1.60 -8.94 -17.52
N GLU A 18 1.42 -8.42 -18.74
CA GLU A 18 2.44 -8.46 -19.79
C GLU A 18 3.76 -7.77 -19.40
N HIS A 19 3.69 -6.70 -18.60
CA HIS A 19 4.87 -5.98 -18.12
C HIS A 19 5.59 -6.71 -16.98
N TYR A 20 4.87 -7.51 -16.17
CA TYR A 20 5.39 -8.13 -14.95
C TYR A 20 5.59 -9.66 -15.04
N GLU A 21 4.91 -10.36 -15.96
CA GLU A 21 4.92 -11.82 -16.09
C GLU A 21 5.67 -12.32 -17.35
N ALA A 22 5.82 -11.51 -18.39
CA ALA A 22 6.38 -11.98 -19.66
C ALA A 22 7.89 -11.69 -19.79
N HIS A 23 8.66 -12.76 -20.05
CA HIS A 23 10.05 -12.71 -20.51
C HIS A 23 10.15 -12.04 -21.90
N GLY A 24 10.14 -10.71 -21.95
CA GLY A 24 10.63 -9.94 -23.10
C GLY A 24 9.58 -9.32 -24.03
N HIS A 25 8.28 -9.36 -23.72
CA HIS A 25 7.31 -8.56 -24.45
C HIS A 25 7.22 -7.16 -23.84
N LYS A 26 7.72 -6.14 -24.57
CA LYS A 26 7.47 -4.75 -24.20
C LYS A 26 5.98 -4.48 -24.29
N ALA A 27 5.33 -4.24 -23.15
CA ALA A 27 3.95 -3.78 -23.10
C ALA A 27 3.80 -2.58 -24.06
N ARG A 28 2.87 -2.69 -25.01
CA ARG A 28 2.60 -1.60 -25.97
C ARG A 28 1.96 -0.46 -25.18
N ALA A 29 2.61 0.71 -25.14
CA ALA A 29 2.02 1.90 -24.54
C ALA A 29 0.92 2.45 -25.47
N ASP A 30 -0.28 1.92 -25.33
CA ASP A 30 -1.47 2.49 -25.95
C ASP A 30 -2.12 3.55 -25.03
N ASN A 31 -3.12 4.26 -25.55
CA ASN A 31 -3.81 5.30 -24.78
C ASN A 31 -4.48 4.76 -23.52
N ALA A 32 -4.90 3.49 -23.51
CA ALA A 32 -5.52 2.86 -22.35
C ALA A 32 -4.49 2.64 -21.24
N ALA A 33 -3.30 2.13 -21.57
CA ALA A 33 -2.20 1.97 -20.64
C ALA A 33 -1.72 3.31 -20.06
N LEU A 34 -1.65 4.38 -20.88
CA LEU A 34 -1.31 5.72 -20.39
C LEU A 34 -2.36 6.25 -19.40
N HIS A 35 -3.64 6.10 -19.72
CA HIS A 35 -4.73 6.57 -18.83
C HIS A 35 -4.74 5.78 -17.51
N GLN A 36 -4.59 4.45 -17.57
CA GLN A 36 -4.49 3.61 -16.37
C GLN A 36 -3.32 4.03 -15.47
N ASN A 37 -2.13 4.23 -16.05
CA ASN A 37 -0.96 4.70 -15.31
C ASN A 37 -1.20 6.05 -14.63
N HIS A 38 -1.83 7.00 -15.34
CA HIS A 38 -2.19 8.30 -14.77
C HIS A 38 -3.18 8.16 -13.60
N CYS A 39 -4.23 7.34 -13.73
CA CYS A 39 -5.19 7.08 -12.66
C CYS A 39 -4.51 6.45 -11.43
N ILE A 40 -3.64 5.45 -11.64
CA ILE A 40 -2.88 4.81 -10.56
C ILE A 40 -1.98 5.83 -9.84
N GLU A 41 -1.30 6.69 -10.60
CA GLU A 41 -0.46 7.74 -10.02
C GLU A 41 -1.27 8.76 -9.22
N GLN A 42 -2.44 9.16 -9.72
CA GLN A 42 -3.34 10.06 -9.00
C GLN A 42 -3.81 9.42 -7.68
N MET A 43 -4.19 8.14 -7.69
CA MET A 43 -4.56 7.41 -6.47
C MET A 43 -3.38 7.31 -5.49
N ARG A 44 -2.16 7.05 -5.98
CA ARG A 44 -0.94 7.03 -5.15
C ARG A 44 -0.73 8.37 -4.46
N GLN A 45 -0.87 9.48 -5.19
CA GLN A 45 -0.76 10.83 -4.63
C GLN A 45 -1.82 11.11 -3.56
N TYR A 46 -3.07 10.72 -3.78
CA TYR A 46 -4.12 10.89 -2.76
C TYR A 46 -3.85 10.08 -1.49
N ILE A 47 -3.40 8.83 -1.63
CA ILE A 47 -3.05 7.96 -0.50
C ILE A 47 -1.91 8.59 0.32
N MET A 48 -0.89 9.13 -0.35
CA MET A 48 0.20 9.81 0.35
C MET A 48 -0.25 11.13 0.98
N CYS A 49 -1.07 11.91 0.28
CA CYS A 49 -1.60 13.18 0.78
C CYS A 49 -2.45 12.99 2.04
N SER A 50 -3.20 11.89 2.13
CA SER A 50 -3.91 11.57 3.37
C SER A 50 -2.93 11.19 4.48
N GLY A 51 -1.85 10.44 4.21
CA GLY A 51 -0.88 10.09 5.26
C GLY A 51 -1.50 9.29 6.41
N ASP A 52 -2.53 8.51 6.13
CA ASP A 52 -3.33 7.87 7.16
C ASP A 52 -2.58 6.71 7.89
N MET A 53 -2.55 6.77 9.21
CA MET A 53 -1.99 5.75 10.11
C MET A 53 -3.04 5.09 11.02
N THR A 54 -4.33 5.27 10.73
CA THR A 54 -5.38 4.62 11.53
C THR A 54 -5.13 3.10 11.58
N PRO A 55 -5.04 2.51 12.79
CA PRO A 55 -4.96 1.06 12.93
C PRO A 55 -6.18 0.41 12.30
N ILE A 56 -5.94 -0.53 11.38
CA ILE A 56 -7.01 -1.29 10.72
C ILE A 56 -7.20 -2.60 11.49
N PRO A 57 -8.31 -2.77 12.22
CA PRO A 57 -8.55 -3.99 12.98
C PRO A 57 -8.94 -5.15 12.05
N THR A 58 -8.94 -6.34 12.62
CA THR A 58 -9.66 -7.47 12.03
C THR A 58 -10.96 -7.70 12.77
N LYS A 59 -12.00 -8.09 12.04
CA LYS A 59 -13.35 -8.38 12.54
C LYS A 59 -13.79 -9.73 12.02
N TYR A 60 -14.53 -10.49 12.82
CA TYR A 60 -15.13 -11.73 12.36
C TYR A 60 -16.29 -11.45 11.39
N TYR A 61 -16.22 -11.98 10.18
CA TYR A 61 -17.31 -11.89 9.19
C TYR A 61 -17.96 -13.26 9.04
N SER A 62 -19.22 -13.38 9.47
CA SER A 62 -19.98 -14.65 9.43
C SER A 62 -20.09 -15.22 8.01
N GLY A 63 -20.25 -14.36 6.99
CA GLY A 63 -20.28 -14.76 5.58
C GLY A 63 -18.96 -15.33 5.05
N LEU A 64 -17.83 -15.08 5.72
CA LEU A 64 -16.51 -15.62 5.38
C LEU A 64 -16.06 -16.76 6.31
N GLY A 65 -16.76 -16.98 7.43
CA GLY A 65 -16.38 -17.97 8.45
C GLY A 65 -15.02 -17.69 9.13
N ARG A 66 -14.50 -16.46 9.04
CA ARG A 66 -13.19 -16.08 9.58
C ARG A 66 -13.08 -14.58 9.88
N ASN A 67 -12.04 -14.22 10.61
CA ASN A 67 -11.61 -12.83 10.73
C ASN A 67 -11.11 -12.30 9.38
N TYR A 68 -11.51 -11.07 9.04
CA TYR A 68 -11.02 -10.33 7.88
C TYR A 68 -10.80 -8.86 8.24
N VAL A 69 -10.09 -8.15 7.38
CA VAL A 69 -9.72 -6.74 7.59
C VAL A 69 -10.98 -5.86 7.55
N ASP A 70 -11.15 -5.00 8.55
CA ASP A 70 -12.24 -4.01 8.62
C ASP A 70 -11.68 -2.60 8.44
N SER A 71 -11.67 -2.11 7.19
CA SER A 71 -11.11 -0.81 6.83
C SER A 71 -12.08 0.36 6.97
N ASP A 72 -13.34 0.10 7.35
CA ASP A 72 -14.36 1.12 7.55
C ASP A 72 -14.27 1.71 8.97
N VAL A 73 -13.22 2.51 9.17
CA VAL A 73 -12.88 3.13 10.45
C VAL A 73 -12.61 4.62 10.27
N PRO A 74 -12.75 5.45 11.32
CA PRO A 74 -12.39 6.86 11.23
C PRO A 74 -10.89 7.07 10.92
N HIS A 75 -10.60 7.77 9.83
CA HIS A 75 -9.25 8.03 9.35
C HIS A 75 -8.76 9.42 9.78
N THR A 76 -7.45 9.57 9.99
CA THR A 76 -6.84 10.88 10.33
C THR A 76 -5.71 11.21 9.36
N CYS A 77 -5.78 12.40 8.75
CA CYS A 77 -4.76 12.83 7.81
C CYS A 77 -3.47 13.32 8.50
N ARG A 78 -2.29 13.00 7.94
CA ARG A 78 -0.96 13.37 8.47
C ARG A 78 0.04 13.67 7.35
N ASN A 79 1.20 14.22 7.73
CA ASN A 79 2.29 14.52 6.80
C ASN A 79 3.00 13.22 6.34
N PHE A 80 2.98 12.94 5.03
CA PHE A 80 3.61 11.75 4.45
C PHE A 80 5.11 11.62 4.75
N ALA A 81 5.88 12.69 4.54
CA ALA A 81 7.33 12.65 4.64
C ALA A 81 7.77 12.32 6.07
N ALA A 82 7.15 12.97 7.05
CA ALA A 82 7.41 12.69 8.46
C ALA A 82 7.10 11.22 8.83
N LEU A 83 6.04 10.64 8.27
CA LEU A 83 5.70 9.24 8.49
C LEU A 83 6.66 8.28 7.81
N HIS A 84 7.05 8.57 6.57
CA HIS A 84 8.03 7.78 5.84
C HIS A 84 9.38 7.76 6.59
N ASP A 85 9.87 8.93 7.00
CA ASP A 85 11.14 9.06 7.71
C ASP A 85 11.12 8.30 9.05
N TRP A 86 10.01 8.40 9.78
CA TRP A 86 9.80 7.65 11.02
C TRP A 86 9.80 6.12 10.79
N VAL A 87 9.12 5.62 9.75
CA VAL A 87 9.12 4.17 9.44
C VAL A 87 10.51 3.68 9.05
N VAL A 88 11.22 4.42 8.20
CA VAL A 88 12.58 4.07 7.77
C VAL A 88 13.53 4.06 8.96
N ALA A 89 13.47 5.06 9.83
CA ALA A 89 14.30 5.15 11.03
C ALA A 89 14.12 3.96 11.98
N ARG A 90 12.91 3.37 12.05
CA ARG A 90 12.60 2.22 12.90
C ARG A 90 12.85 0.86 12.25
N TYR A 91 12.88 0.79 10.92
CA TYR A 91 13.15 -0.47 10.22
C TYR A 91 14.65 -0.82 10.23
N ASP A 92 15.50 0.15 9.88
CA ASP A 92 16.95 -0.07 9.75
C ASP A 92 17.77 1.22 10.03
N GLY A 93 17.25 2.07 10.92
CA GLY A 93 17.87 3.35 11.29
C GLY A 93 18.19 3.47 12.77
N ALA A 94 18.51 4.69 13.20
CA ALA A 94 18.90 4.98 14.59
C ALA A 94 17.79 4.72 15.63
N GLU A 95 16.53 4.58 15.20
CA GLU A 95 15.39 4.26 16.07
C GLU A 95 14.98 2.78 15.98
N ALA A 96 15.78 1.92 15.34
CA ALA A 96 15.48 0.51 15.20
C ALA A 96 15.34 -0.15 16.57
N ILE A 97 14.19 -0.78 16.80
CA ILE A 97 13.93 -1.53 18.04
C ILE A 97 14.33 -2.98 17.80
N GLN A 98 15.34 -3.44 18.54
CA GLN A 98 15.72 -4.84 18.56
C GLN A 98 14.57 -5.67 19.15
N PRO A 99 14.20 -6.81 18.53
CA PRO A 99 13.18 -7.65 19.10
C PRO A 99 13.64 -8.10 20.50
N ILE A 100 12.79 -7.85 21.50
CA ILE A 100 13.04 -8.33 22.85
C ILE A 100 12.66 -9.81 22.87
N PHE A 101 13.62 -10.67 22.54
CA PHE A 101 13.50 -12.10 22.80
C PHE A 101 13.95 -12.32 24.25
N GLU A 102 13.03 -12.15 25.21
CA GLU A 102 13.26 -12.72 26.53
C GLU A 102 13.24 -14.25 26.38
N ALA A 103 14.32 -14.88 26.83
CA ALA A 103 14.52 -16.33 26.86
C ALA A 103 13.87 -16.97 28.10
#